data_AF-A0A7J5ET17-F1
#
_entry.id   AF-A0A7J5ET17-F1
#
_cell.length_a   1.000
_cell.length_b   1.000
_cell.length_c   1.000
_cell.angle_alpha   90.00
_cell.angle_beta   90.00
_cell.angle_gamma   90.00
#
_symmetry.space_group_name_H-M   'P 1'
#
loop_
_entity.id
_entity.type
_entity.pdbx_description
1 polymer ?
#
loop_
_entity_poly.entity_id
_entity_poly.type
_entity_poly.pdbx_seq_one_letter_code
_entity_poly.pdbx_strand_id
1 'polypeptide(L)'
;QRLFATAHDVPVEQHVRMQAVFQRHVHAAVSKTINLPHDATPADIRRAYELAYALGCKGITVYRDGSRASQVLSFGEGAERRGGETEECPACGGKELRDAGRCKVCLSCAWSACG
;
A
#
# COMPACT_ATOMS: atom_id res chain seq x y z
N GLN A 1 -21.97 14.35 -2.24
CA GLN A 1 -20.60 14.48 -2.81
C GLN A 1 -19.66 13.68 -1.92
N ARG A 2 -18.82 12.77 -2.46
CA ARG A 2 -17.83 12.05 -1.63
C ARG A 2 -16.61 12.96 -1.44
N LEU A 3 -16.51 13.62 -0.29
CA LEU A 3 -15.48 14.64 -0.03
C LEU A 3 -14.14 14.03 0.39
N PHE A 4 -14.15 12.87 1.05
CA PHE A 4 -12.96 12.19 1.58
C PHE A 4 -12.75 10.86 0.87
N ALA A 5 -12.39 10.91 -0.42
CA ALA A 5 -12.05 9.73 -1.19
C ALA A 5 -10.63 9.26 -0.87
N THR A 6 -10.45 7.96 -0.65
CA THR A 6 -9.14 7.32 -0.56
C THR A 6 -8.64 6.92 -1.94
N ALA A 7 -7.40 6.44 -2.03
CA ALA A 7 -6.83 6.06 -3.32
C ALA A 7 -7.58 4.92 -4.02
N HIS A 8 -8.26 4.04 -3.28
CA HIS A 8 -9.03 2.92 -3.82
C HIS A 8 -10.44 3.34 -4.26
N ASP A 9 -10.93 4.48 -3.77
CA ASP A 9 -12.20 5.07 -4.19
C ASP A 9 -12.12 5.75 -5.56
N VAL A 10 -10.89 6.03 -6.05
CA VAL A 10 -10.65 6.72 -7.31
C VAL A 10 -10.41 5.70 -8.43
N PRO A 11 -11.21 5.73 -9.52
CA PRO A 11 -11.00 4.86 -10.68
C PRO A 11 -9.59 4.96 -11.28
N VAL A 12 -9.06 3.83 -11.75
CA VAL A 12 -7.71 3.73 -12.35
C VAL A 12 -7.46 4.79 -13.43
N GLU A 13 -8.42 4.98 -14.33
CA GLU A 13 -8.31 5.99 -15.40
C GLU A 13 -8.21 7.42 -14.86
N GLN A 14 -8.88 7.72 -13.74
CA GLN A 14 -8.81 9.04 -13.12
C GLN A 14 -7.45 9.29 -12.47
N HIS A 15 -6.82 8.26 -11.87
CA HIS A 15 -5.44 8.37 -11.40
C HIS A 15 -4.49 8.75 -12.55
N VAL A 16 -4.62 8.09 -13.72
CA VAL A 16 -3.77 8.34 -14.90
C VAL A 16 -4.02 9.74 -15.45
N ARG A 17 -5.28 10.14 -15.60
CA ARG A 17 -5.64 11.49 -16.08
C ARG A 17 -5.13 12.58 -15.15
N MET A 18 -5.18 12.36 -13.84
CA MET A 18 -4.61 13.29 -12.86
C MET A 18 -3.09 13.42 -13.04
N GLN A 19 -2.37 12.31 -13.19
CA GLN A 19 -0.93 12.36 -13.47
C GLN A 19 -0.62 13.13 -14.76
N ALA A 20 -1.40 12.91 -15.82
CA ALA A 20 -1.23 13.60 -17.09
C ALA A 20 -1.46 15.12 -16.98
N VAL A 21 -2.40 15.57 -16.15
CA VAL A 21 -2.62 17.00 -15.89
C VAL A 21 -1.35 17.66 -15.36
N PHE A 22 -0.71 17.05 -14.36
CA PHE A 22 0.56 17.55 -13.82
C PHE A 22 1.71 17.43 -14.83
N GLN A 23 1.76 16.34 -15.61
CA GLN A 23 2.85 16.11 -16.55
C GLN A 23 2.99 17.24 -17.58
N ARG A 24 1.89 17.88 -18.00
CA ARG A 24 1.89 19.03 -18.93
C ARG A 24 2.70 20.24 -18.44
N HIS A 25 2.89 20.35 -17.13
CA HIS A 25 3.60 21.46 -16.50
C HIS A 25 4.93 21.05 -15.86
N VAL A 26 5.36 19.79 -16.07
CA VAL A 26 6.60 19.25 -15.50
C VAL A 26 7.53 18.77 -16.62
N HIS A 27 8.74 19.34 -16.67
CA HIS A 27 9.77 18.97 -17.64
C HIS A 27 10.33 17.57 -17.37
N ALA A 28 10.45 17.17 -16.10
CA ALA A 28 10.80 15.81 -15.69
C ALA A 28 9.57 14.89 -15.71
N ALA A 29 9.71 13.61 -15.32
CA ALA A 29 8.58 12.72 -15.14
C ALA A 29 7.88 12.96 -13.79
N VAL A 30 6.58 12.72 -13.73
CA VAL A 30 5.79 12.76 -12.48
C VAL A 30 5.85 11.40 -11.79
N SER A 31 6.34 11.36 -10.55
CA SER A 31 6.32 10.14 -9.71
C SER A 31 4.96 9.99 -9.04
N LYS A 32 4.12 9.08 -9.56
CA LYS A 32 2.80 8.75 -9.01
C LYS A 32 2.52 7.27 -9.20
N THR A 33 2.04 6.63 -8.14
CA THR A 33 1.54 5.25 -8.19
C THR A 33 0.05 5.24 -8.56
N ILE A 34 -0.31 4.49 -9.59
CA ILE A 34 -1.68 4.16 -9.99
C ILE A 34 -2.09 2.89 -9.24
N ASN A 35 -3.04 3.00 -8.31
CA ASN A 35 -3.51 1.85 -7.54
C ASN A 35 -4.61 1.11 -8.31
N LEU A 36 -4.49 -0.21 -8.39
CA LEU A 36 -5.46 -1.12 -9.01
C LEU A 36 -6.00 -2.08 -7.95
N PRO A 37 -7.27 -2.50 -8.07
CA PRO A 37 -7.85 -3.48 -7.16
C PRO A 37 -7.19 -4.85 -7.32
N HIS A 38 -7.37 -5.71 -6.31
CA HIS A 38 -6.75 -7.04 -6.25
C HIS A 38 -7.10 -7.92 -7.47
N ASP A 39 -8.32 -7.83 -7.95
CA ASP A 39 -8.87 -8.59 -9.09
C ASP A 39 -8.50 -7.99 -10.46
N ALA A 40 -7.72 -6.90 -10.50
CA ALA A 40 -7.32 -6.29 -11.76
C ALA A 40 -6.52 -7.25 -12.64
N THR A 41 -6.96 -7.34 -13.89
CA THR A 41 -6.40 -8.23 -14.91
C THR A 41 -5.17 -7.61 -15.59
N PRO A 42 -4.35 -8.41 -16.28
CA PRO A 42 -3.29 -7.87 -17.14
C PRO A 42 -3.82 -6.90 -18.21
N ALA A 43 -5.07 -7.08 -18.68
CA ALA A 43 -5.70 -6.17 -19.63
C ALA A 43 -6.02 -4.81 -19.01
N ASP A 44 -6.41 -4.75 -17.73
CA ASP A 44 -6.60 -3.50 -16.99
C ASP A 44 -5.30 -2.71 -16.87
N ILE A 45 -4.21 -3.40 -16.53
CA ILE A 45 -2.87 -2.82 -16.42
C ILE A 45 -2.41 -2.29 -17.79
N ARG A 46 -2.62 -3.08 -18.85
CA ARG A 46 -2.31 -2.68 -20.23
C ARG A 46 -3.05 -1.41 -20.61
N ARG A 47 -4.35 -1.31 -20.34
CA ARG A 47 -5.15 -0.10 -20.60
C ARG A 47 -4.61 1.12 -19.87
N ALA A 48 -4.17 0.98 -18.61
CA ALA A 48 -3.58 2.08 -17.86
C ALA A 48 -2.28 2.59 -18.51
N TYR A 49 -1.43 1.68 -18.98
CA TYR A 49 -0.20 2.05 -19.71
C TYR A 49 -0.50 2.73 -21.06
N GLU A 50 -1.43 2.19 -21.84
CA GLU A 50 -1.82 2.78 -23.12
C GLU A 50 -2.43 4.18 -22.94
N LEU A 51 -3.28 4.35 -21.93
CA LEU A 51 -3.85 5.65 -21.61
C LEU A 51 -2.76 6.66 -21.20
N ALA A 52 -1.81 6.26 -20.35
CA ALA A 52 -0.71 7.12 -19.94
C ALA A 52 0.15 7.54 -21.14
N TYR A 53 0.45 6.60 -22.04
CA TYR A 53 1.16 6.88 -23.29
C TYR A 53 0.39 7.87 -24.17
N ALA A 54 -0.89 7.61 -24.42
CA ALA A 54 -1.75 8.46 -25.24
C ALA A 54 -1.89 9.89 -24.68
N LEU A 55 -1.83 10.05 -23.35
CA LEU A 55 -1.90 11.34 -22.67
C LEU A 55 -0.53 12.05 -22.52
N GLY A 56 0.56 11.45 -23.00
CA GLY A 56 1.90 12.05 -22.97
C GLY A 56 2.61 11.96 -21.62
N CYS A 57 2.25 10.99 -20.76
CA CYS A 57 2.99 10.71 -19.53
C CYS A 57 4.40 10.20 -19.84
N LYS A 58 5.43 10.78 -19.21
CA LYS A 58 6.84 10.39 -19.42
C LYS A 58 7.22 9.10 -18.67
N GLY A 59 6.36 8.66 -17.76
CA GLY A 59 6.52 7.43 -16.98
C GLY A 59 5.21 7.12 -16.28
N ILE A 60 5.09 5.90 -15.76
CA ILE A 60 3.92 5.44 -15.03
C ILE A 60 4.32 4.28 -14.11
N THR A 61 3.84 4.33 -12.88
CA THR A 61 4.04 3.27 -11.88
C THR A 61 2.68 2.73 -11.49
N VAL A 62 2.49 1.42 -11.54
CA VAL A 62 1.25 0.77 -11.12
C VAL A 62 1.49 -0.06 -9.87
N TYR A 63 0.49 -0.13 -9.00
CA TYR A 63 0.45 -1.04 -7.87
C TYR A 63 -0.90 -1.74 -7.87
N ARG A 64 -0.88 -3.07 -8.05
CA ARG A 64 -2.08 -3.90 -7.88
C ARG A 64 -2.11 -4.41 -6.44
N ASP A 65 -3.25 -4.28 -5.79
CA ASP A 65 -3.42 -4.82 -4.45
C ASP A 65 -3.18 -6.34 -4.42
N GLY A 66 -2.59 -6.85 -3.34
CA GLY A 66 -2.12 -8.23 -3.18
C GLY A 66 -0.98 -8.68 -4.11
N SER A 67 -0.36 -7.78 -4.88
CA SER A 67 0.77 -8.14 -5.76
C SER A 67 2.08 -8.46 -5.04
N ARG A 68 2.18 -8.19 -3.72
CA ARG A 68 3.35 -8.46 -2.89
C ARG A 68 2.97 -9.29 -1.67
N ALA A 69 3.82 -10.24 -1.29
CA ALA A 69 3.59 -11.13 -0.15
C ALA A 69 3.57 -10.40 1.20
N SER A 70 4.36 -9.32 1.34
CA SER A 70 4.31 -8.41 2.48
C SER A 70 3.77 -7.05 2.02
N GLN A 71 2.63 -6.66 2.59
CA GLN A 71 2.03 -5.34 2.36
C GLN A 71 2.08 -4.55 3.67
N VAL A 72 2.66 -3.35 3.62
CA VAL A 72 2.69 -2.41 4.77
C VAL A 72 1.37 -1.63 4.86
N LEU A 73 0.59 -1.62 3.78
CA LEU A 73 -0.72 -0.97 3.71
C LEU A 73 -1.76 -1.84 4.41
N SER A 74 -2.08 -1.47 5.65
CA SER A 74 -3.17 -2.09 6.41
C SER A 74 -4.45 -1.31 6.16
N PHE A 75 -5.47 -1.97 5.61
CA PHE A 75 -6.82 -1.42 5.55
C PHE A 75 -7.44 -1.50 6.95
N GLY A 76 -7.90 -0.36 7.47
CA GLY A 76 -8.72 -0.32 8.67
C GLY A 76 -9.99 -1.12 8.41
N GLU A 77 -10.19 -2.15 9.23
CA GLU A 77 -11.34 -3.07 9.23
C GLU A 77 -11.32 -4.14 8.13
N GLY A 78 -10.90 -5.36 8.50
CA GLY A 78 -11.19 -6.59 7.74
C GLY A 78 -10.02 -7.24 6.98
N ALA A 79 -8.77 -6.82 7.18
CA ALA A 79 -7.63 -7.56 6.64
C ALA A 79 -7.45 -8.88 7.41
N GLU A 80 -7.91 -9.98 6.83
CA GLU A 80 -7.61 -11.34 7.26
C GLU A 80 -6.08 -11.55 7.21
N ARG A 81 -5.42 -11.36 8.35
CA ARG A 81 -3.98 -11.52 8.52
C ARG A 81 -3.64 -13.01 8.37
N ARG A 82 -3.17 -13.42 7.19
CA ARG A 82 -2.51 -14.72 7.06
C ARG A 82 -1.03 -14.59 7.43
N GLY A 83 -0.71 -15.17 8.59
CA GLY A 83 0.56 -15.86 8.86
C GLY A 83 1.77 -15.01 9.21
N GLY A 84 1.75 -14.40 10.41
CA GLY A 84 2.97 -14.13 11.17
C GLY A 84 2.81 -14.76 12.54
N GLU A 85 3.75 -15.59 12.95
CA GLU A 85 3.75 -16.25 14.26
C GLU A 85 3.51 -15.20 15.35
N THR A 86 2.39 -15.30 16.07
CA THR A 86 2.14 -14.46 17.24
C THR A 86 3.16 -14.85 18.30
N GLU A 87 4.27 -14.11 18.38
CA GLU A 87 5.21 -14.24 19.47
C GLU A 87 4.51 -13.86 20.78
N GLU A 88 4.26 -14.86 21.61
CA GLU A 88 3.71 -14.68 22.94
C GLU A 88 4.84 -14.31 23.90
N CYS A 89 4.57 -13.37 24.81
CA CYS A 89 5.54 -13.03 25.85
C CYS A 89 5.82 -14.27 26.72
N PRO A 90 7.08 -14.72 26.86
CA PRO A 90 7.40 -15.93 27.61
C PRO A 90 7.19 -15.79 29.13
N ALA A 91 7.02 -14.56 29.63
CA ALA A 91 6.80 -14.29 31.05
C ALA A 91 5.31 -14.26 31.45
N CYS A 92 4.40 -13.87 30.55
CA CYS A 92 2.99 -13.69 30.89
C CYS A 92 1.99 -14.19 29.84
N GLY A 93 2.45 -14.68 28.69
CA GLY A 93 1.59 -15.07 27.56
C GLY A 93 0.92 -13.90 26.83
N GLY A 94 1.26 -12.65 27.19
CA GLY A 94 0.73 -11.45 26.53
C GLY A 94 1.11 -11.40 25.06
N LYS A 95 0.16 -11.02 24.20
CA LYS A 95 0.32 -10.97 22.72
C LYS A 95 0.73 -9.61 22.19
N GLU A 96 0.92 -8.65 23.09
CA GLU A 96 1.25 -7.26 22.78
C GLU A 96 2.73 -7.01 23.09
N LEU A 97 3.60 -7.47 22.19
CA LEU A 97 5.02 -7.14 22.19
C LEU A 97 5.26 -5.90 21.32
N ARG A 98 6.00 -4.93 21.85
CA ARG A 98 6.45 -3.73 21.14
C ARG A 98 7.96 -3.83 20.88
N ASP A 99 8.36 -3.51 19.65
CA ASP A 99 9.78 -3.32 19.33
C ASP A 99 10.29 -1.94 19.82
N ALA A 100 11.37 -1.97 20.58
CA ALA A 100 12.11 -0.83 21.11
C ALA A 100 13.59 -0.93 20.67
N GLY A 101 13.84 -0.72 19.38
CA GLY A 101 15.17 -0.87 18.79
C GLY A 101 15.54 -2.33 18.59
N ARG A 102 16.63 -2.80 19.22
CA ARG A 102 17.02 -4.23 19.22
C ARG A 102 16.32 -5.07 20.30
N CYS A 103 15.42 -4.45 21.05
CA CYS A 103 14.75 -5.09 22.18
C CYS A 103 13.26 -5.21 21.93
N LYS A 104 12.69 -6.34 22.35
CA LYS A 104 11.25 -6.55 22.45
C LYS A 104 10.80 -6.26 23.87
N VAL A 105 9.66 -5.58 24.02
CA VAL A 105 9.08 -5.20 25.31
C VAL A 105 7.62 -5.62 25.35
N CYS A 106 7.22 -6.38 26.35
CA CYS A 106 5.82 -6.73 26.58
C CYS A 106 5.06 -5.57 27.22
N LEU A 107 3.94 -5.17 26.62
CA LEU A 107 3.08 -4.11 27.16
C LEU A 107 2.25 -4.58 28.36
N SER A 108 2.07 -5.89 28.54
CA SER A 108 1.25 -6.46 29.62
C SER A 108 2.02 -6.64 30.93
N CYS A 109 3.30 -7.04 30.88
CA CYS A 109 4.10 -7.31 32.08
C CYS A 109 5.47 -6.63 32.11
N ALA A 110 5.78 -5.78 31.13
CA ALA A 110 7.06 -5.09 30.97
C ALA A 110 8.30 -6.01 30.80
N TRP A 111 8.10 -7.32 30.58
CA TRP A 111 9.19 -8.23 30.19
C TRP A 111 9.90 -7.71 28.95
N SER A 112 11.24 -7.76 28.94
CA SER A 112 12.01 -7.38 27.77
C SER A 112 13.17 -8.32 27.50
N ALA A 113 13.49 -8.49 26.21
CA ALA A 113 14.64 -9.22 25.74
C ALA A 113 15.25 -8.49 24.54
N CYS A 114 16.57 -8.38 24.52
CA CYS A 114 17.32 -7.76 23.43
C CYS A 114 18.03 -8.84 22.62
N GLY A 115 17.93 -8.74 21.30
CA GLY A 115 18.72 -9.52 20.35
C GLY A 115 20.05 -8.86 20.02
#